data_AF-A0A7J9I0C8-F1
#
_entry.id   AF-A0A7J9I0C8-F1
#
_cell.length_a   1.000
_cell.length_b   1.000
_cell.length_c   1.000
_cell.angle_alpha   90.00
_cell.angle_beta   90.00
_cell.angle_gamma   90.00
#
_symmetry.space_group_name_H-M   'P 1'
#
loop_
_entity.id
_entity.type
_entity.pdbx_description
1 polymer ?
#
loop_
_entity_poly.entity_id
_entity_poly.type
_entity_poly.pdbx_seq_one_letter_code
_entity_poly.pdbx_strand_id
1 'polypeptide(L)'
;SDERLNDIVGSAYYVAPEVLHRSYGTEADVWSIGVIAYILLCGSRPFWARTESGIFRAVLKADPTFNEVPWPSLSSEAKDFVKRLLNKDPRKRMTAAQALCHPWIRSHNDVKVPLDILVFRLMKAYMRSSTLRKAALKALSKTLTEDELFYMREQFALFEPKNGSITLENIKTALMKNATDAMKDSHVPDFLFSLNALQYRRMGFEEFCAAALSVHQLEALDRWEQHARCAYELFEKDGNRPIV
;
A
#
# COMPACT_ATOMS: atom_id res chain seq x y z
N SER A 1 47.21 18.99 5.05
CA SER A 1 46.81 17.60 4.80
C SER A 1 45.39 17.61 4.29
N ASP A 2 45.22 17.52 2.97
CA ASP A 2 43.90 17.50 2.33
C ASP A 2 43.25 16.13 2.57
N GLU A 3 42.37 16.04 3.57
CA GLU A 3 41.39 14.95 3.63
C GLU A 3 40.40 15.15 2.50
N ARG A 4 40.66 14.49 1.36
CA ARG A 4 39.65 14.29 0.33
C ARG A 4 38.52 13.45 0.94
N LEU A 5 37.43 14.10 1.30
CA LEU A 5 36.15 13.44 1.58
C LEU A 5 35.68 12.76 0.29
N ASN A 6 36.00 11.47 0.14
CA ASN A 6 35.43 10.58 -0.88
C ASN A 6 33.98 10.20 -0.52
N ASP A 7 33.21 11.13 0.03
CA ASP A 7 31.82 10.89 0.37
C ASP A 7 31.01 10.76 -0.91
N ILE A 8 30.40 9.58 -1.06
CA ILE A 8 29.45 9.27 -2.11
C ILE A 8 28.28 10.25 -1.98
N VAL A 9 27.98 10.96 -3.07
CA VAL A 9 26.91 11.96 -3.19
C VAL A 9 25.60 11.41 -2.60
N GLY A 10 25.01 12.19 -1.68
CA GLY A 10 24.05 11.68 -0.69
C GLY A 10 22.76 11.04 -1.22
N SER A 11 22.36 11.26 -2.47
CA SER A 11 21.10 10.73 -3.01
C SER A 11 21.08 9.20 -3.16
N ALA A 12 22.24 8.57 -3.39
CA ALA A 12 22.34 7.13 -3.66
C ALA A 12 21.75 6.23 -2.55
N TYR A 13 21.77 6.70 -1.30
CA TYR A 13 21.26 5.95 -0.14
C TYR A 13 19.74 5.86 -0.09
N TYR A 14 19.03 6.79 -0.74
CA TYR A 14 17.56 6.86 -0.72
C TYR A 14 16.92 6.23 -1.96
N VAL A 15 17.72 5.79 -2.94
CA VAL A 15 17.21 5.24 -4.20
C VAL A 15 16.52 3.91 -3.98
N ALA A 16 15.31 3.78 -4.53
CA ALA A 16 14.53 2.54 -4.49
C ALA A 16 15.07 1.49 -5.49
N PRO A 17 14.94 0.18 -5.22
CA PRO A 17 15.43 -0.90 -6.08
C PRO A 17 14.92 -0.83 -7.53
N GLU A 18 13.67 -0.43 -7.73
CA GLU A 18 13.03 -0.34 -9.04
C GLU A 18 13.54 0.85 -9.89
N VAL A 19 14.01 1.92 -9.25
CA VAL A 19 14.59 3.09 -9.92
C VAL A 19 15.90 2.72 -10.62
N LEU A 20 16.67 1.79 -10.04
CA LEU A 20 17.87 1.24 -10.67
C LEU A 20 17.56 0.47 -11.97
N HIS A 21 16.32 0.02 -12.12
CA HIS A 21 15.79 -0.62 -13.33
C HIS A 21 15.03 0.36 -14.25
N ARG A 22 15.18 1.67 -14.02
CA ARG A 22 14.49 2.76 -14.76
C ARG A 22 12.96 2.70 -14.68
N SER A 23 12.43 2.10 -13.62
CA SER A 23 11.00 2.14 -13.29
C SER A 23 10.79 3.19 -12.20
N TYR A 24 9.94 4.16 -12.48
CA TYR A 24 9.63 5.26 -11.57
C TYR A 24 8.15 5.23 -11.23
N GLY A 25 7.83 5.40 -9.94
CA GLY A 25 6.48 5.46 -9.41
C GLY A 25 6.50 6.13 -8.04
N THR A 26 5.32 6.52 -7.54
CA THR A 26 5.16 7.12 -6.20
C THR A 26 5.68 6.20 -5.07
N GLU A 27 5.76 4.91 -5.33
CA GLU A 27 6.29 3.90 -4.42
C GLU A 27 7.77 4.15 -4.10
N ALA A 28 8.55 4.73 -5.02
CA ALA A 28 9.97 5.04 -4.81
C ALA A 28 10.17 6.13 -3.75
N ASP A 29 9.25 7.10 -3.66
CA ASP A 29 9.26 8.12 -2.62
C ASP A 29 8.98 7.48 -1.25
N VAL A 30 8.07 6.51 -1.20
CA VAL A 30 7.75 5.76 0.02
C VAL A 30 8.96 4.96 0.51
N TRP A 31 9.75 4.39 -0.38
CA TRP A 31 11.03 3.76 -0.02
C TRP A 31 12.01 4.77 0.58
N SER A 32 12.14 5.94 -0.04
CA SER A 32 13.01 7.02 0.46
C SER A 32 12.61 7.43 1.87
N ILE A 33 11.31 7.55 2.15
CA ILE A 33 10.77 7.79 3.49
C ILE A 33 11.14 6.65 4.44
N GLY A 34 11.09 5.39 4.00
CA GLY A 34 11.54 4.23 4.77
C GLY A 34 13.02 4.31 5.16
N VAL A 35 13.88 4.73 4.23
CA VAL A 35 15.31 4.94 4.51
C VAL A 35 15.51 6.05 5.54
N ILE A 36 14.81 7.18 5.39
CA ILE A 36 14.87 8.30 6.34
C ILE A 36 14.39 7.85 7.72
N ALA A 37 13.24 7.16 7.80
CA ALA A 37 12.70 6.66 9.06
C ALA A 37 13.67 5.70 9.76
N TYR A 38 14.31 4.79 9.00
CA TYR A 38 15.35 3.91 9.53
C TYR A 38 16.50 4.72 10.14
N ILE A 39 17.02 5.71 9.41
CA ILE A 39 18.13 6.57 9.88
C ILE A 39 17.73 7.36 11.13
N LEU A 40 16.54 7.94 11.17
CA LEU A 40 16.07 8.72 12.33
C LEU A 40 15.93 7.86 13.60
N LEU A 41 15.57 6.59 13.45
CA LEU A 41 15.35 5.69 14.59
C LEU A 41 16.63 5.07 15.17
N CYS A 42 17.65 4.83 14.33
CA CYS A 42 18.86 4.12 14.77
C CYS A 42 20.18 4.86 14.49
N GLY A 43 20.15 5.98 13.77
CA GLY A 43 21.35 6.74 13.41
C GLY A 43 22.25 6.08 12.35
N SER A 44 21.85 4.93 11.81
CA SER A 44 22.62 4.18 10.81
C SER A 44 21.87 4.04 9.49
N ARG A 45 22.60 3.77 8.40
CA ARG A 45 22.02 3.58 7.06
C ARG A 45 21.56 2.13 6.89
N PRO A 46 20.36 1.87 6.35
CA PRO A 46 19.88 0.49 6.14
C PRO A 46 20.71 -0.27 5.11
N PHE A 47 21.31 0.45 4.15
CA PHE A 47 22.19 -0.10 3.12
C PHE A 47 23.47 0.73 3.06
N TRP A 48 24.62 0.09 3.21
CA TRP A 48 25.92 0.76 3.24
C TRP A 48 26.97 -0.02 2.48
N ALA A 49 27.80 0.70 1.71
CA ALA A 49 29.03 0.18 1.13
C ALA A 49 30.00 1.34 0.87
N ARG A 50 31.28 1.00 0.62
CA ARG A 50 32.34 1.98 0.33
C ARG A 50 32.24 2.62 -1.06
N THR A 51 31.42 2.08 -1.95
CA THR A 51 31.24 2.58 -3.32
C THR A 51 29.76 2.65 -3.67
N GLU A 52 29.40 3.55 -4.57
CA GLU A 52 28.04 3.71 -5.07
C GLU A 52 27.48 2.40 -5.64
N SER A 53 28.26 1.71 -6.47
CA SER A 53 27.89 0.39 -7.00
C SER A 53 27.72 -0.67 -5.91
N GLY A 54 28.45 -0.53 -4.79
CA GLY A 54 28.28 -1.37 -3.61
C GLY A 54 26.94 -1.09 -2.91
N ILE A 55 26.56 0.17 -2.78
CA ILE A 55 25.28 0.59 -2.19
C ILE A 55 24.13 0.07 -3.04
N PHE A 56 24.18 0.24 -4.36
CA PHE A 56 23.15 -0.30 -5.26
C PHE A 56 23.04 -1.81 -5.15
N ARG A 57 24.16 -2.52 -5.05
CA ARG A 57 24.15 -3.97 -4.80
C ARG A 57 23.49 -4.32 -3.47
N ALA A 58 23.74 -3.56 -2.41
CA ALA A 58 23.11 -3.75 -1.11
C ALA A 58 21.60 -3.49 -1.19
N VAL A 59 21.18 -2.36 -1.78
CA VAL A 59 19.77 -2.01 -2.02
C VAL A 59 19.04 -3.11 -2.80
N LEU A 60 19.70 -3.76 -3.76
CA LEU A 60 19.12 -4.85 -4.53
C LEU A 60 19.09 -6.18 -3.76
N LYS A 61 20.15 -6.54 -3.03
CA LYS A 61 20.36 -7.93 -2.56
C LYS A 61 20.27 -8.15 -1.06
N ALA A 62 20.54 -7.13 -0.24
CA ALA A 62 20.56 -7.25 1.22
C ALA A 62 19.25 -6.75 1.81
N ASP A 63 18.86 -7.30 2.97
CA ASP A 63 17.74 -6.80 3.75
C ASP A 63 18.23 -5.89 4.88
N PRO A 64 17.45 -4.87 5.28
CA PRO A 64 17.80 -4.01 6.42
C PRO A 64 17.81 -4.82 7.72
N THR A 65 18.75 -4.51 8.61
CA THR A 65 18.94 -5.25 9.87
C THR A 65 18.17 -4.59 11.00
N PHE A 66 17.35 -5.35 11.72
CA PHE A 66 16.55 -4.86 12.87
C PHE A 66 16.95 -5.52 14.20
N ASN A 67 18.12 -6.16 14.24
CA ASN A 67 18.60 -6.94 15.38
C ASN A 67 19.64 -6.18 16.21
N GLU A 68 20.21 -5.10 15.68
CA GLU A 68 21.24 -4.31 16.33
C GLU A 68 20.64 -3.13 17.11
N VAL A 69 21.29 -2.73 18.20
CA VAL A 69 20.88 -1.58 19.01
C VAL A 69 20.77 -0.32 18.14
N PRO A 70 19.71 0.50 18.30
CA PRO A 70 18.64 0.44 19.29
C PRO A 70 17.41 -0.37 18.85
N TRP A 71 17.41 -1.06 17.71
CA TRP A 71 16.19 -1.70 17.20
C TRP A 71 15.52 -2.63 18.21
N PRO A 72 16.21 -3.56 18.90
CA PRO A 72 15.56 -4.41 19.90
C PRO A 72 14.71 -3.66 20.93
N SER A 73 15.11 -2.44 21.34
CA SER A 73 14.38 -1.62 22.31
C SER A 73 13.26 -0.75 21.72
N LEU A 74 13.16 -0.63 20.39
CA LEU A 74 12.06 0.10 19.73
C LEU A 74 10.77 -0.74 19.70
N SER A 75 9.62 -0.04 19.60
CA SER A 75 8.31 -0.69 19.56
C SER A 75 8.14 -1.59 18.32
N SER A 76 7.25 -2.59 18.44
CA SER A 76 6.88 -3.47 17.33
C SER A 76 6.33 -2.70 16.14
N GLU A 77 5.54 -1.66 16.40
CA GLU A 77 4.87 -0.85 15.37
C GLU A 77 5.89 0.01 14.61
N ALA A 78 6.93 0.52 15.28
CA ALA A 78 8.01 1.26 14.63
C ALA A 78 8.80 0.36 13.66
N LYS A 79 9.12 -0.87 14.10
CA LYS A 79 9.80 -1.87 13.27
C LYS A 79 8.93 -2.28 12.08
N ASP A 80 7.65 -2.59 12.32
CA ASP A 80 6.71 -2.98 11.28
C ASP A 80 6.54 -1.87 10.23
N PHE A 81 6.40 -0.62 10.69
CA PHE A 81 6.30 0.54 9.80
C PHE A 81 7.49 0.61 8.84
N VAL A 82 8.72 0.54 9.36
CA VAL A 82 9.93 0.64 8.53
C VAL A 82 10.09 -0.56 7.60
N LYS A 83 9.81 -1.79 8.08
CA LYS A 83 9.82 -2.99 7.23
C LYS A 83 8.86 -2.86 6.05
N ARG A 84 7.65 -2.35 6.27
CA ARG A 84 6.62 -2.20 5.24
C ARG A 84 6.92 -1.09 4.23
N LEU A 85 7.65 -0.04 4.64
CA LEU A 85 8.17 0.99 3.72
C LEU A 85 9.39 0.50 2.91
N LEU A 86 10.25 -0.30 3.53
CA LEU A 86 11.45 -0.87 2.90
C LEU A 86 11.21 -2.23 2.22
N ASN A 87 9.97 -2.51 1.81
CA ASN A 87 9.69 -3.68 0.99
C ASN A 87 10.24 -3.48 -0.43
N LYS A 88 11.10 -4.40 -0.88
CA LYS A 88 11.75 -4.32 -2.20
C LYS A 88 10.76 -4.48 -3.36
N ASP A 89 9.68 -5.24 -3.19
CA ASP A 89 8.62 -5.31 -4.20
C ASP A 89 7.68 -4.11 -4.04
N PRO A 90 7.64 -3.16 -4.99
CA PRO A 90 6.81 -1.97 -4.87
C PRO A 90 5.31 -2.29 -4.76
N ARG A 91 4.84 -3.45 -5.24
CA ARG A 91 3.43 -3.88 -5.10
C ARG A 91 3.07 -4.31 -3.69
N LYS A 92 4.09 -4.74 -2.92
CA LYS A 92 3.99 -5.18 -1.53
C LYS A 92 4.25 -4.05 -0.54
N ARG A 93 4.96 -3.01 -0.99
CA ARG A 93 5.24 -1.79 -0.23
C ARG A 93 3.93 -1.06 0.12
N MET A 94 3.87 -0.45 1.30
CA MET A 94 2.76 0.44 1.64
C MET A 94 2.71 1.62 0.68
N THR A 95 1.52 2.18 0.49
CA THR A 95 1.37 3.52 -0.10
C THR A 95 1.56 4.59 0.98
N ALA A 96 1.75 5.84 0.58
CA ALA A 96 1.83 6.96 1.52
C ALA A 96 0.53 7.11 2.36
N ALA A 97 -0.64 6.89 1.74
CA ALA A 97 -1.93 6.92 2.45
C ALA A 97 -2.00 5.83 3.52
N GLN A 98 -1.56 4.61 3.21
CA GLN A 98 -1.48 3.52 4.18
C GLN A 98 -0.47 3.79 5.30
N ALA A 99 0.66 4.41 4.97
CA ALA A 99 1.68 4.80 5.95
C ALA A 99 1.12 5.82 6.97
N LEU A 100 0.30 6.78 6.52
CA LEU A 100 -0.37 7.74 7.41
C LEU A 100 -1.39 7.06 8.34
N CYS A 101 -2.07 6.01 7.86
CA CYS A 101 -2.99 5.20 8.66
C CYS A 101 -2.29 4.20 9.59
N HIS A 102 -0.96 4.06 9.53
CA HIS A 102 -0.25 3.05 10.28
C HIS A 102 -0.38 3.28 11.79
N PRO A 103 -0.54 2.23 12.64
CA PRO A 103 -0.67 2.37 14.09
C PRO A 103 0.45 3.20 14.74
N TRP A 104 1.67 3.13 14.20
CA TRP A 104 2.82 3.92 14.66
C TRP A 104 2.65 5.43 14.43
N ILE A 105 1.99 5.83 13.34
CA ILE A 105 1.84 7.24 12.91
C ILE A 105 0.50 7.83 13.33
N ARG A 106 -0.60 7.09 13.17
CA ARG A 106 -1.98 7.63 13.27
C ARG A 106 -2.31 8.22 14.65
N SER A 107 -1.67 7.76 15.71
CA SER A 107 -1.90 8.25 17.08
C SER A 107 -1.24 9.61 17.36
N HIS A 108 -0.41 10.10 16.45
CA HIS A 108 0.44 11.28 16.66
C HIS A 108 0.09 12.45 15.73
N ASN A 109 -0.93 12.34 14.87
CA ASN A 109 -1.20 13.30 13.80
C ASN A 109 -2.68 13.44 13.44
N ASP A 110 -3.19 14.68 13.39
CA ASP A 110 -4.48 15.05 12.77
C ASP A 110 -4.36 15.23 11.24
N VAL A 111 -3.46 14.48 10.60
CA VAL A 111 -3.19 14.62 9.17
C VAL A 111 -4.30 13.92 8.38
N LYS A 112 -4.94 14.67 7.49
CA LYS A 112 -5.93 14.12 6.56
C LYS A 112 -5.28 13.11 5.64
N VAL A 113 -5.76 11.87 5.67
CA VAL A 113 -5.33 10.81 4.77
C VAL A 113 -5.83 11.12 3.37
N PRO A 114 -4.95 11.20 2.35
CA PRO A 114 -5.39 11.42 0.98
C PRO A 114 -6.04 10.16 0.41
N LEU A 115 -6.83 10.34 -0.66
CA LEU A 115 -7.41 9.23 -1.39
C LEU A 115 -6.31 8.46 -2.13
N ASP A 116 -6.22 7.16 -1.89
CA ASP A 116 -5.19 6.31 -2.46
C ASP A 116 -5.57 5.88 -3.89
N ILE A 117 -4.72 6.22 -4.86
CA ILE A 117 -4.92 5.84 -6.25
C ILE A 117 -4.94 4.32 -6.46
N LEU A 118 -4.29 3.55 -5.58
CA LEU A 118 -4.33 2.09 -5.57
C LEU A 118 -5.77 1.58 -5.39
N VAL A 119 -6.59 2.25 -4.57
CA VAL A 119 -7.99 1.87 -4.34
C VAL A 119 -8.79 1.88 -5.64
N PHE A 120 -8.65 2.91 -6.47
CA PHE A 120 -9.32 2.97 -7.78
C PHE A 120 -8.87 1.85 -8.73
N ARG A 121 -7.55 1.56 -8.76
CA ARG A 121 -6.99 0.50 -9.59
C ARG A 121 -7.54 -0.87 -9.19
N LEU A 122 -7.58 -1.14 -7.89
CA LEU A 122 -8.10 -2.40 -7.34
C LEU A 122 -9.60 -2.53 -7.57
N MET A 123 -10.37 -1.47 -7.31
CA MET A 123 -11.82 -1.47 -7.56
C MET A 123 -12.14 -1.76 -9.03
N LYS A 124 -11.42 -1.15 -9.98
CA LYS A 124 -11.58 -1.43 -11.42
C LYS A 124 -11.28 -2.89 -11.75
N ALA A 125 -10.19 -3.44 -11.22
CA ALA A 125 -9.81 -4.84 -11.44
C ALA A 125 -10.85 -5.79 -10.82
N TYR A 126 -11.30 -5.51 -9.61
CA TYR A 126 -12.34 -6.26 -8.90
C TYR A 126 -13.66 -6.26 -9.69
N MET A 127 -14.10 -5.11 -10.19
CA MET A 127 -15.35 -5.02 -10.96
C MET A 127 -15.34 -5.90 -12.21
N ARG A 128 -14.20 -6.01 -12.88
CA ARG A 128 -13.99 -6.84 -14.08
C ARG A 128 -13.67 -8.31 -13.77
N SER A 129 -13.53 -8.67 -12.49
CA SER A 129 -13.15 -10.02 -12.08
C SER A 129 -14.32 -11.02 -12.16
N SER A 130 -13.99 -12.30 -12.30
CA SER A 130 -14.94 -13.41 -12.26
C SER A 130 -15.65 -13.51 -10.90
N THR A 131 -16.78 -14.20 -10.86
CA THR A 131 -17.52 -14.49 -9.62
C THR A 131 -16.65 -15.21 -8.59
N LEU A 132 -15.87 -16.20 -9.04
CA LEU A 132 -14.91 -16.93 -8.20
C LEU A 132 -13.89 -16.00 -7.53
N ARG A 133 -13.25 -15.13 -8.32
CA ARG A 133 -12.26 -14.18 -7.79
C ARG A 133 -12.88 -13.18 -6.83
N LYS A 134 -14.08 -12.69 -7.12
CA LYS A 134 -14.82 -11.80 -6.22
C LYS A 134 -15.15 -12.49 -4.89
N ALA A 135 -15.62 -13.73 -4.94
CA ALA A 135 -15.92 -14.52 -3.74
C ALA A 135 -14.67 -14.78 -2.88
N ALA A 136 -13.53 -15.12 -3.50
CA ALA A 136 -12.26 -15.28 -2.80
C ALA A 136 -11.80 -13.97 -2.13
N LEU A 137 -11.88 -12.83 -2.83
CA LEU A 137 -11.52 -11.52 -2.27
C LEU A 137 -12.44 -11.10 -1.12
N LYS A 138 -13.73 -11.43 -1.19
CA LYS A 138 -14.68 -11.23 -0.07
C LYS A 138 -14.33 -12.07 1.14
N ALA A 139 -13.99 -13.34 0.93
CA ALA A 139 -13.57 -14.20 2.03
C ALA A 139 -12.30 -13.67 2.68
N LEU A 140 -11.34 -13.20 1.88
CA LEU A 140 -10.10 -12.60 2.37
C LEU A 140 -10.33 -11.27 3.10
N SER A 141 -11.22 -10.40 2.61
CA SER A 141 -11.53 -9.14 3.27
C SER A 141 -12.17 -9.31 4.66
N LYS A 142 -12.85 -10.44 4.91
CA LYS A 142 -13.40 -10.77 6.23
C LYS A 142 -12.31 -11.12 7.26
N THR A 143 -11.08 -11.40 6.82
CA THR A 143 -9.96 -11.73 7.71
C THR A 143 -9.14 -10.51 8.12
N LEU A 144 -9.47 -9.32 7.61
CA LEU A 144 -8.76 -8.10 7.93
C LEU A 144 -8.86 -7.77 9.42
N THR A 145 -7.76 -7.28 9.96
CA THR A 145 -7.65 -6.78 11.34
C THR A 145 -8.18 -5.36 11.46
N GLU A 146 -8.40 -4.90 12.69
CA GLU A 146 -8.86 -3.54 12.98
C GLU A 146 -7.98 -2.45 12.35
N ASP A 147 -6.66 -2.66 12.30
CA ASP A 147 -5.74 -1.68 11.70
C ASP A 147 -5.86 -1.62 10.17
N GLU A 148 -6.10 -2.74 9.51
CA GLU A 148 -6.34 -2.77 8.07
C GLU A 148 -7.74 -2.21 7.74
N LEU A 149 -8.74 -2.56 8.57
CA LEU A 149 -10.08 -2.02 8.46
C LEU A 149 -10.11 -0.51 8.70
N PHE A 150 -9.25 0.02 9.59
CA PHE A 150 -9.11 1.46 9.79
C PHE A 150 -8.76 2.18 8.49
N TYR A 151 -7.73 1.72 7.78
CA TYR A 151 -7.38 2.26 6.45
C TYR A 151 -8.56 2.13 5.46
N MET A 152 -9.24 0.99 5.43
CA MET A 152 -10.40 0.81 4.55
C MET A 152 -11.54 1.78 4.88
N ARG A 153 -11.80 2.07 6.16
CA ARG A 153 -12.83 3.03 6.60
C ARG A 153 -12.48 4.45 6.18
N GLU A 154 -11.22 4.86 6.39
CA GLU A 154 -10.73 6.18 5.97
C GLU A 154 -10.94 6.36 4.46
N GLN A 155 -10.51 5.38 3.65
CA GLN A 155 -10.68 5.45 2.19
C GLN A 155 -12.14 5.41 1.76
N PHE A 156 -12.98 4.59 2.41
CA PHE A 156 -14.42 4.52 2.12
C PHE A 156 -15.13 5.86 2.40
N ALA A 157 -14.76 6.54 3.49
CA ALA A 157 -15.34 7.82 3.88
C ALA A 157 -15.04 8.93 2.85
N LEU A 158 -13.86 8.91 2.23
CA LEU A 158 -13.45 9.88 1.20
C LEU A 158 -14.30 9.81 -0.09
N PHE A 159 -15.04 8.72 -0.31
CA PHE A 159 -16.01 8.63 -1.41
C PHE A 159 -17.36 9.29 -1.07
N GLU A 160 -17.56 9.77 0.16
CA GLU A 160 -18.80 10.41 0.63
C GLU A 160 -20.06 9.54 0.32
N PRO A 161 -20.08 8.27 0.77
CA PRO A 161 -21.15 7.33 0.43
C PRO A 161 -22.51 7.83 0.91
N LYS A 162 -23.50 7.86 0.00
CA LYS A 162 -24.89 8.19 0.34
C LYS A 162 -25.61 6.93 0.80
N ASN A 163 -26.25 6.97 1.97
CA ASN A 163 -26.96 5.81 2.56
C ASN A 163 -26.05 4.58 2.75
N GLY A 164 -24.78 4.79 3.12
CA GLY A 164 -23.83 3.70 3.40
C GLY A 164 -23.33 2.95 2.16
N SER A 165 -23.57 3.46 0.95
CA SER A 165 -23.09 2.84 -0.30
C SER A 165 -22.41 3.85 -1.21
N ILE A 166 -21.30 3.42 -1.82
CA ILE A 166 -20.63 4.15 -2.89
C ILE A 166 -21.37 3.89 -4.20
N THR A 167 -21.68 4.96 -4.92
CA THR A 167 -22.26 4.94 -6.27
C THR A 167 -21.23 5.34 -7.33
N LEU A 168 -21.55 5.14 -8.61
CA LEU A 168 -20.71 5.64 -9.71
C LEU A 168 -20.47 7.15 -9.61
N GLU A 169 -21.47 7.91 -9.17
CA GLU A 169 -21.36 9.36 -9.01
C GLU A 169 -20.41 9.76 -7.88
N ASN A 170 -20.41 8.99 -6.78
CA ASN A 170 -19.42 9.14 -5.71
C ASN A 170 -18.00 8.92 -6.24
N ILE A 171 -17.79 7.85 -7.03
CA ILE A 171 -16.48 7.54 -7.61
C ILE A 171 -16.03 8.64 -8.57
N LYS A 172 -16.93 9.14 -9.43
CA LYS A 172 -16.67 10.27 -10.33
C LYS A 172 -16.25 11.51 -9.55
N THR A 173 -17.04 11.87 -8.55
CA THR A 173 -16.78 13.06 -7.72
C THR A 173 -15.45 12.94 -6.98
N ALA A 174 -15.19 11.81 -6.34
CA ALA A 174 -13.94 11.56 -5.61
C ALA A 174 -12.73 11.59 -6.55
N LEU A 175 -12.82 11.00 -7.73
CA LEU A 175 -11.74 11.02 -8.72
C LEU A 175 -11.48 12.43 -9.25
N MET A 176 -12.53 13.20 -9.58
CA MET A 176 -12.38 14.58 -10.07
C MET A 176 -11.82 15.52 -9.00
N LYS A 177 -12.20 15.34 -7.73
CA LYS A 177 -11.66 16.11 -6.60
C LYS A 177 -10.18 15.83 -6.33
N ASN A 178 -9.72 14.60 -6.56
CA ASN A 178 -8.37 14.15 -6.21
C ASN A 178 -7.45 13.92 -7.42
N ALA A 179 -7.93 14.11 -8.65
CA ALA A 179 -7.11 13.99 -9.85
C ALA A 179 -6.08 15.12 -9.89
N THR A 180 -4.81 14.76 -10.00
CA THR A 180 -3.74 15.70 -10.34
C THR A 180 -3.94 16.21 -11.77
N ASP A 181 -3.36 17.36 -12.11
CA ASP A 181 -3.54 17.95 -13.43
C ASP A 181 -3.05 17.01 -14.56
N ALA A 182 -1.97 16.26 -14.32
CA ALA A 182 -1.49 15.22 -15.24
C ALA A 182 -2.48 14.05 -15.44
N MET A 183 -3.31 13.72 -14.44
CA MET A 183 -4.32 12.66 -14.55
C MET A 183 -5.55 13.10 -15.34
N LYS A 184 -5.92 14.38 -15.26
CA LYS A 184 -7.05 14.96 -15.99
C LYS A 184 -6.85 14.87 -17.51
N ASP A 185 -5.60 14.97 -17.97
CA ASP A 185 -5.26 15.07 -19.39
C ASP A 185 -5.16 13.73 -20.15
N SER A 186 -5.10 12.56 -19.47
CA SER A 186 -4.73 11.31 -20.18
C SER A 186 -5.55 10.05 -19.87
N HIS A 187 -6.12 9.88 -18.68
CA HIS A 187 -6.65 8.55 -18.28
C HIS A 187 -7.96 8.56 -17.47
N VAL A 188 -8.35 9.70 -16.90
CA VAL A 188 -9.60 9.80 -16.13
C VAL A 188 -10.84 9.56 -16.98
N PRO A 189 -10.99 10.13 -18.21
CA PRO A 189 -12.17 9.90 -19.04
C PRO A 189 -12.37 8.42 -19.41
N ASP A 190 -11.32 7.72 -19.83
CA ASP A 190 -11.36 6.29 -20.17
C ASP A 190 -11.67 5.41 -18.96
N PHE A 191 -11.11 5.76 -17.79
CA PHE A 191 -11.45 5.11 -16.54
C PHE A 191 -12.94 5.28 -16.23
N LEU A 192 -13.46 6.51 -16.27
CA LEU A 192 -14.86 6.80 -16.02
C LEU A 192 -15.80 6.13 -17.02
N PHE A 193 -15.41 6.08 -18.30
CA PHE A 193 -16.15 5.36 -19.34
C PHE A 193 -16.23 3.86 -19.03
N SER A 194 -15.11 3.24 -18.62
CA SER A 194 -15.10 1.83 -18.23
C SER A 194 -15.99 1.53 -17.01
N LEU A 195 -16.27 2.54 -16.18
CA LEU A 195 -17.16 2.42 -15.03
C LEU A 195 -18.64 2.73 -15.36
N ASN A 196 -18.96 3.38 -16.49
CA ASN A 196 -20.34 3.66 -16.88
C ASN A 196 -21.16 2.37 -17.08
N ALA A 197 -20.54 1.27 -17.51
CA ALA A 197 -21.18 -0.04 -17.58
C ALA A 197 -21.72 -0.55 -16.22
N LEU A 198 -21.35 0.13 -15.13
CA LEU A 198 -21.63 -0.25 -13.74
C LEU A 198 -22.55 0.78 -13.05
N GLN A 199 -23.23 1.65 -13.82
CA GLN A 199 -23.99 2.81 -13.31
C GLN A 199 -25.05 2.47 -12.24
N TYR A 200 -25.61 1.26 -12.27
CA TYR A 200 -26.63 0.82 -11.32
C TYR A 200 -26.05 0.07 -10.11
N ARG A 201 -24.74 -0.17 -10.07
CA ARG A 201 -24.11 -0.95 -9.01
C ARG A 201 -23.80 -0.04 -7.82
N ARG A 202 -24.27 -0.45 -6.65
CA ARG A 202 -23.93 0.17 -5.35
C ARG A 202 -22.92 -0.72 -4.63
N MET A 203 -21.97 -0.10 -3.94
CA MET A 203 -20.93 -0.80 -3.19
C MET A 203 -20.99 -0.38 -1.72
N GLY A 204 -21.50 -1.27 -0.87
CA GLY A 204 -21.42 -1.10 0.58
C GLY A 204 -19.99 -1.33 1.10
N PHE A 205 -19.78 -1.07 2.38
CA PHE A 205 -18.45 -1.14 3.00
C PHE A 205 -17.78 -2.52 2.87
N GLU A 206 -18.52 -3.61 3.03
CA GLU A 206 -17.97 -4.97 2.90
C GLU A 206 -17.50 -5.27 1.47
N GLU A 207 -18.30 -4.92 0.46
CA GLU A 207 -17.93 -5.06 -0.95
C GLU A 207 -16.74 -4.15 -1.28
N PHE A 208 -16.69 -2.96 -0.68
CA PHE A 208 -15.56 -2.05 -0.83
C PHE A 208 -14.27 -2.64 -0.26
N CYS A 209 -14.32 -3.22 0.93
CA CYS A 209 -13.16 -3.90 1.52
C CYS A 209 -12.63 -4.99 0.59
N ALA A 210 -13.51 -5.80 -0.01
CA ALA A 210 -13.11 -6.81 -1.00
C ALA A 210 -12.55 -6.20 -2.29
N ALA A 211 -13.12 -5.09 -2.75
CA ALA A 211 -12.75 -4.43 -3.99
C ALA A 211 -11.45 -3.61 -3.90
N ALA A 212 -11.15 -3.05 -2.73
CA ALA A 212 -9.98 -2.23 -2.45
C ALA A 212 -8.81 -3.03 -1.85
N LEU A 213 -8.97 -4.35 -1.69
CA LEU A 213 -7.96 -5.21 -1.09
C LEU A 213 -6.79 -5.50 -2.03
N SER A 214 -5.57 -5.23 -1.57
CA SER A 214 -4.34 -5.66 -2.25
C SER A 214 -3.84 -6.98 -1.68
N VAL A 215 -3.97 -8.06 -2.47
CA VAL A 215 -3.42 -9.37 -2.11
C VAL A 215 -1.90 -9.31 -1.95
N HIS A 216 -1.20 -8.56 -2.81
CA HIS A 216 0.24 -8.41 -2.71
C HIS A 216 0.69 -7.75 -1.40
N GLN A 217 -0.04 -6.75 -0.91
CA GLN A 217 0.30 -6.11 0.35
C GLN A 217 -0.03 -6.99 1.56
N LEU A 218 -1.11 -7.78 1.50
CA LEU A 218 -1.38 -8.77 2.53
C LEU A 218 -0.34 -9.90 2.57
N GLU A 219 0.10 -10.38 1.40
CA GLU A 219 1.19 -11.36 1.26
C GLU A 219 2.52 -10.87 1.85
N ALA A 220 2.68 -9.57 2.04
CA ALA A 220 3.87 -8.96 2.61
C ALA A 220 3.88 -8.99 4.15
N LEU A 221 2.74 -9.27 4.78
CA LEU A 221 2.61 -9.29 6.22
C LEU A 221 3.05 -10.64 6.78
N ASP A 222 3.68 -10.62 7.95
CA ASP A 222 4.12 -11.83 8.67
C ASP A 222 2.95 -12.81 8.95
N ARG A 223 1.71 -12.30 8.99
CA ARG A 223 0.47 -13.05 9.25
C ARG A 223 -0.28 -13.52 7.99
N TRP A 224 0.30 -13.38 6.80
CA TRP A 224 -0.36 -13.77 5.54
C TRP A 224 -0.96 -15.18 5.56
N GLU A 225 -0.23 -16.18 6.05
CA GLU A 225 -0.70 -17.56 6.07
C GLU A 225 -1.97 -17.74 6.91
N GLN A 226 -2.11 -16.97 8.00
CA GLN A 226 -3.28 -16.98 8.86
C GLN A 226 -4.48 -16.38 8.13
N HIS A 227 -4.29 -15.23 7.46
CA HIS A 227 -5.32 -14.62 6.61
C HIS A 227 -5.76 -15.57 5.49
N ALA A 228 -4.82 -16.13 4.74
CA ALA A 228 -5.12 -17.02 3.62
C ALA A 228 -5.88 -18.27 4.06
N ARG A 229 -5.48 -18.89 5.19
CA ARG A 229 -6.16 -20.08 5.75
C ARG A 229 -7.58 -19.76 6.22
N CYS A 230 -7.75 -18.70 7.01
CA CYS A 230 -9.07 -18.29 7.49
C CYS A 230 -10.01 -17.91 6.33
N ALA A 231 -9.47 -17.21 5.32
CA ALA A 231 -10.21 -16.87 4.11
C ALA A 231 -10.64 -18.11 3.34
N TYR A 232 -9.78 -19.12 3.22
CA TYR A 232 -10.13 -20.38 2.57
C TYR A 232 -11.26 -21.11 3.32
N GLU A 233 -11.21 -21.17 4.65
CA GLU A 233 -12.28 -21.79 5.45
C GLU A 233 -13.62 -21.05 5.30
N LEU A 234 -13.60 -19.72 5.27
CA LEU A 234 -14.79 -18.90 5.02
C LEU A 234 -15.30 -19.12 3.59
N PHE A 235 -14.41 -19.18 2.62
CA PHE A 235 -14.73 -19.45 1.22
C PHE A 235 -15.36 -20.83 1.04
N GLU A 236 -14.84 -21.87 1.70
CA GLU A 236 -15.43 -23.21 1.65
C GLU A 236 -16.84 -23.24 2.26
N LYS A 237 -17.05 -22.59 3.42
CA LYS A 237 -18.36 -22.54 4.09
C LYS A 237 -19.42 -21.77 3.31
N ASP A 238 -19.04 -20.67 2.68
CA ASP A 238 -19.95 -19.78 1.94
C ASP A 238 -20.04 -20.12 0.43
N GLY A 239 -18.98 -20.69 -0.15
CA GLY A 239 -18.76 -20.85 -1.59
C GLY A 239 -19.08 -22.23 -2.16
N ASN A 240 -19.23 -23.27 -1.33
CA ASN A 240 -19.71 -24.61 -1.75
C ASN A 240 -21.24 -24.76 -1.72
N ARG A 241 -22.00 -23.66 -1.59
CA ARG A 241 -23.45 -23.72 -1.82
C ARG A 241 -23.70 -23.68 -3.33
N PRO A 242 -24.34 -24.70 -3.94
CA PRO A 242 -24.75 -24.61 -5.33
C PRO A 242 -25.58 -23.35 -5.50
N ILE A 243 -25.30 -22.58 -6.56
CA ILE A 243 -26.13 -21.46 -6.97
C ILE A 243 -27.46 -22.09 -7.40
N VAL A 244 -28.47 -22.03 -6.54
CA VAL A 244 -29.85 -22.44 -6.85
C VAL A 244 -30.54 -21.34 -7.63
#